data_AF-A0A4Q6CG70-F1
#
_entry.id   AF-A0A4Q6CG70-F1
#
_cell.length_a   1.000
_cell.length_b   1.000
_cell.length_c   1.000
_cell.angle_alpha   90.00
_cell.angle_beta   90.00
_cell.angle_gamma   90.00
#
_symmetry.space_group_name_H-M   'P 1'
#
loop_
_entity.id
_entity.type
_entity.pdbx_description
1 polymer ?
#
loop_
_entity_poly.entity_id
_entity_poly.type
_entity_poly.pdbx_seq_one_letter_code
_entity_poly.pdbx_strand_id
1 'polypeptide(L)' 'MDRVIDLLKEKNDYLEKFHAINEHELINFTAGDFDNVELFYQTRDKILELINCVDGLLEDENERMVIGVTEAHRAT' A
#
# COMPACT_ATOMS: atom_id res chain seq x y z
N MET A 1 -3.37 18.50 -0.26
CA MET A 1 -1.96 18.11 -0.46
C MET A 1 -1.45 17.29 0.72
N ASP A 2 -1.64 17.75 1.96
CA ASP A 2 -1.22 17.00 3.17
C ASP A 2 -1.81 15.59 3.26
N ARG A 3 -3.10 15.41 2.95
CA ARG A 3 -3.74 14.09 2.95
C ARG A 3 -3.09 13.08 1.98
N VAL A 4 -2.75 13.53 0.77
CA VAL A 4 -2.08 12.68 -0.24
C VAL A 4 -0.68 12.31 0.24
N ILE A 5 0.06 13.24 0.84
CA ILE A 5 1.38 12.97 1.41
C ILE A 5 1.27 11.93 2.54
N ASP A 6 0.27 12.04 3.41
CA ASP A 6 0.07 11.09 4.51
C ASP A 6 -0.29 9.70 3.99
N LEU A 7 -1.16 9.60 2.98
CA LEU A 7 -1.50 8.32 2.33
C LEU A 7 -0.28 7.70 1.64
N LEU A 8 0.58 8.50 0.98
CA LEU A 8 1.82 8.00 0.38
C LEU A 8 2.82 7.50 1.43
N LYS A 9 2.92 8.17 2.58
CA LYS A 9 3.73 7.67 3.71
C LYS A 9 3.19 6.36 4.24
N GLU A 10 1.87 6.27 4.45
CA GLU A 10 1.23 5.03 4.90
C GLU A 10 1.45 3.89 3.89
N LYS A 11 1.34 4.16 2.59
CA LYS A 11 1.67 3.18 1.54
C LYS A 11 3.12 2.72 1.64
N ASN A 12 4.07 3.64 1.83
CA ASN A 12 5.47 3.28 2.00
C ASN A 12 5.70 2.38 3.21
N ASP A 13 5.06 2.66 4.35
CA ASP A 13 5.17 1.83 5.56
C ASP A 13 4.69 0.39 5.31
N TYR A 14 3.58 0.21 4.55
CA TYR A 14 3.11 -1.13 4.18
C TYR A 14 4.03 -1.82 3.16
N LEU A 15 4.60 -1.08 2.21
CA LEU A 15 5.57 -1.61 1.25
C LEU A 15 6.87 -2.06 1.94
N GLU A 16 7.35 -1.31 2.92
CA GLU A 16 8.51 -1.71 3.74
C GLU A 16 8.23 -2.99 4.53
N LYS A 17 7.04 -3.10 5.14
CA LYS A 17 6.61 -4.33 5.82
C LYS A 17 6.50 -5.51 4.84
N PHE A 18 5.93 -5.29 3.66
CA PHE A 18 5.84 -6.29 2.60
C PHE A 18 7.22 -6.80 2.19
N HIS A 19 8.16 -5.88 1.95
CA HIS A 19 9.53 -6.23 1.62
C HIS A 19 10.18 -7.05 2.75
N ALA A 20 10.09 -6.58 3.98
CA ALA A 20 10.70 -7.25 5.14
C ALA A 20 10.22 -8.69 5.35
N ILE A 21 8.92 -8.95 5.22
CA ILE A 21 8.39 -10.32 5.39
C ILE A 21 8.81 -11.25 4.26
N ASN A 22 8.94 -10.75 3.03
CA ASN A 22 9.39 -11.55 1.89
C ASN A 22 10.86 -11.91 2.02
N GLU A 23 11.71 -10.96 2.43
CA GLU A 23 13.13 -11.24 2.66
C GLU A 23 13.33 -12.26 3.79
N HIS A 24 12.57 -12.12 4.89
CA HIS A 24 12.61 -13.09 5.97
C HIS A 24 12.20 -14.49 5.51
N GLU A 25 11.07 -14.63 4.81
CA GLU A 25 10.61 -15.94 4.37
C GLU A 25 11.47 -16.53 3.25
N LEU A 26 12.08 -15.69 2.41
CA LEU A 26 13.05 -16.14 1.40
C LEU A 26 14.25 -16.83 2.07
N ILE A 27 14.73 -16.32 3.20
CA ILE A 27 15.79 -16.98 3.99
C ILE A 27 15.31 -18.36 4.45
N ASN A 28 14.09 -18.48 4.98
CA ASN A 28 13.50 -19.77 5.39
C ASN A 28 13.44 -20.75 4.21
N PHE A 29 12.96 -20.30 3.05
CA PHE A 29 12.88 -21.13 1.84
C PHE A 29 14.26 -21.60 1.38
N THR A 30 15.28 -20.74 1.44
CA THR A 30 16.65 -21.15 1.09
C THR A 30 17.26 -22.16 2.08
N ALA A 31 16.80 -22.14 3.34
CA ALA A 31 17.17 -23.12 4.35
C ALA A 31 16.35 -24.43 4.25
N GLY A 32 15.33 -24.48 3.38
CA GLY A 32 14.39 -25.60 3.30
C GLY A 32 13.41 -25.67 4.48
N ASP A 33 13.25 -24.56 5.22
CA ASP A 33 12.26 -24.40 6.27
C ASP A 33 10.94 -23.91 5.65
N PHE A 34 9.88 -24.69 5.86
CA PHE A 34 8.54 -24.43 5.32
C PHE A 34 7.47 -24.39 6.42
N ASP A 35 7.85 -24.37 7.70
CA ASP A 35 6.92 -24.48 8.81
C ASP A 35 5.95 -23.28 8.89
N ASN A 36 6.36 -22.12 8.35
CA ASN A 36 5.61 -20.87 8.42
C ASN A 36 4.93 -20.47 7.10
N VAL A 37 4.95 -21.31 6.08
CA VAL A 37 4.48 -20.97 4.72
C VAL A 37 3.06 -20.42 4.70
N GLU A 38 2.13 -21.07 5.40
CA GLU A 38 0.74 -20.64 5.44
C GLU A 38 0.58 -19.26 6.12
N LEU A 39 1.24 -19.08 7.27
CA LEU A 39 1.22 -17.81 8.01
C LEU A 39 1.87 -16.68 7.19
N PHE A 40 2.96 -16.97 6.49
CA PHE A 40 3.61 -16.04 5.57
C PHE A 40 2.64 -15.57 4.48
N TYR A 41 1.98 -16.51 3.78
CA TYR A 41 1.04 -16.15 2.73
C TYR A 41 -0.15 -15.35 3.26
N GLN A 42 -0.74 -15.76 4.39
CA GLN A 42 -1.84 -15.01 5.02
C GLN A 42 -1.43 -13.59 5.41
N THR A 43 -0.23 -13.43 6.00
CA THR A 43 0.29 -12.12 6.40
C THR A 43 0.58 -11.25 5.17
N ARG A 44 1.18 -11.84 4.14
CA ARG A 44 1.49 -11.17 2.89
C ARG A 44 0.24 -10.69 2.17
N ASP A 45 -0.77 -11.54 2.06
CA ASP A 45 -2.05 -11.20 1.44
C ASP A 45 -2.73 -10.07 2.21
N LYS A 46 -2.66 -10.10 3.56
CA LYS A 46 -3.22 -9.00 4.36
C LYS A 46 -2.53 -7.66 4.13
N ILE A 47 -1.21 -7.65 3.97
CA ILE A 47 -0.47 -6.43 3.65
C ILE A 47 -0.85 -5.90 2.27
N LEU A 48 -1.00 -6.79 1.28
CA LEU A 48 -1.46 -6.41 -0.07
C LEU A 48 -2.88 -5.81 -0.06
N GLU A 49 -3.80 -6.36 0.75
CA GLU A 49 -5.13 -5.75 0.94
C GLU A 49 -5.03 -4.32 1.48
N LEU A 50 -4.14 -4.07 2.45
CA LEU A 50 -3.94 -2.73 3.01
C LEU A 50 -3.35 -1.77 1.98
N ILE A 51 -2.38 -2.21 1.19
CA ILE A 51 -1.81 -1.41 0.09
C ILE A 51 -2.90 -1.06 -0.93
N ASN A 52 -3.70 -2.03 -1.35
CA ASN A 52 -4.80 -1.81 -2.29
C ASN A 52 -5.85 -0.84 -1.72
N CYS A 53 -6.12 -0.88 -0.42
CA CYS A 53 -7.00 0.06 0.24
C CYS A 53 -6.44 1.49 0.18
N VAL A 54 -5.15 1.67 0.49
CA VAL A 54 -4.49 2.99 0.40
C VAL A 54 -4.47 3.49 -1.04
N ASP A 55 -4.28 2.61 -2.02
CA ASP A 55 -4.32 2.97 -3.44
C ASP A 55 -5.70 3.48 -3.87
N GLY A 56 -6.79 2.82 -3.45
CA GLY A 56 -8.15 3.32 -3.69
C GLY A 56 -8.39 4.69 -3.06
N LEU A 57 -7.87 4.93 -1.84
CA LEU A 57 -7.97 6.25 -1.19
C LEU A 57 -7.17 7.33 -1.92
N LEU A 58 -6.01 6.98 -2.50
CA LEU A 58 -5.21 7.89 -3.30
C LEU A 58 -5.92 8.24 -4.62
N GLU A 59 -6.56 7.27 -5.27
CA GLU A 59 -7.38 7.50 -6.46
C GLU A 59 -8.55 8.45 -6.16
N ASP A 60 -9.31 8.18 -5.10
CA ASP A 60 -10.43 9.04 -4.66
C ASP A 60 -9.97 10.48 -4.39
N GLU A 61 -8.85 10.67 -3.69
CA GLU A 61 -8.32 12.01 -3.39
C GLU A 61 -7.79 12.71 -4.63
N ASN A 62 -7.22 11.97 -5.58
CA ASN A 62 -6.76 12.52 -6.85
C ASN A 62 -7.94 13.00 -7.71
N GLU A 63 -9.02 12.22 -7.79
CA GLU A 63 -10.26 12.61 -8.47
C GLU A 63 -10.87 13.88 -7.87
N ARG A 64 -10.93 13.97 -6.53
CA ARG A 64 -11.41 15.17 -5.82
C ARG A 64 -10.60 16.40 -6.15
N MET A 65 -9.27 16.29 -6.19
CA MET A 65 -8.39 17.40 -6.54
C MET A 65 -8.62 17.86 -7.99
N VAL A 66 -8.79 16.93 -8.94
CA VAL A 66 -9.07 17.25 -10.34
C VAL A 66 -10.41 17.99 -10.49
N ILE A 67 -11.48 17.50 -9.84
CA ILE A 67 -12.80 18.15 -9.88
C ILE A 67 -12.73 19.58 -9.32
N GLY A 68 -12.10 19.77 -8.16
CA GLY A 68 -11.95 21.09 -7.54
C GLY A 68 -11.21 22.10 -8.42
N VAL A 69 -10.19 21.66 -9.16
CA VAL A 69 -9.48 22.52 -10.13
C VAL A 69 -10.39 22.89 -11.32
N THR A 70 -11.20 21.93 -11.79
CA THR A 70 -12.07 22.16 -12.95
C THR A 70 -13.23 23.12 -12.62
N GLU A 71 -13.77 23.07 -11.40
CA GLU A 71 -14.81 23.99 -10.93
C GLU A 71 -14.27 25.40 -10.69
N ALA A 72 -13.09 25.54 -10.08
CA ALA A 72 -12.43 26.83 -9.89
C ALA A 72 -12.19 27.56 -11.22
N HIS A 73 -11.83 26.82 -12.28
CA HIS A 73 -11.58 27.40 -13.60
C HIS A 73 -12.85 27.89 -14.31
N ARG A 74 -14.03 27.29 -14.03
CA ARG A 74 -15.31 27.72 -14.61
C ARG A 74 -15.93 28.94 -13.92
N ALA A 75 -15.46 29.29 -12.72
CA ALA A 75 -15.97 30.42 -11.94
C ALA A 75 -15.22 31.75 -12.18
N THR A 76 -14.20 31.74 -13.05
CA THR A 76 -13.40 32.89 -13.50
C THR A 76 -13.66 33.21 -14.96
#